data_AF-A0A258NEE7-F1
#
_entry.id   AF-A0A258NEE7-F1
#
_cell.length_a   1.000
_cell.length_b   1.000
_cell.length_c   1.000
_cell.angle_alpha   90.00
_cell.angle_beta   90.00
_cell.angle_gamma   90.00
#
_symmetry.space_group_name_H-M   'P 1'
#
loop_
_entity.id
_entity.type
_entity.pdbx_description
1 polymer ?
#
loop_
_entity_poly.entity_id
_entity_poly.type
_entity_poly.pdbx_seq_one_letter_code
_entity_poly.pdbx_strand_id
1 'polypeptide(L)'
;MNIHVTGCHNSCAQHYIGDIGLIGARVALNEEGDTVDGYHLLVGGGFGTDAAIAEELFRDVKAEDAPVLVEKLLKTWLGHRAAGEPFAAFTRRMDAEQLKSLVAAEPAE
;
A
#
# COMPACT_ATOMS: atom_id res chain seq x y z
N MET A 1 -12.38 3.74 4.14
CA MET A 1 -11.36 3.34 3.16
C MET A 1 -11.11 4.48 2.22
N ASN A 2 -9.91 5.06 2.28
CA ASN A 2 -9.43 6.11 1.38
C ASN A 2 -8.09 5.68 0.75
N ILE A 3 -7.76 6.26 -0.41
CA ILE A 3 -6.48 6.02 -1.09
C ILE A 3 -5.86 7.37 -1.36
N HIS A 4 -4.62 7.56 -0.88
CA HIS A 4 -3.91 8.82 -0.92
C HIS A 4 -2.69 8.69 -1.82
N VAL A 5 -2.68 9.41 -2.94
CA VAL A 5 -1.60 9.34 -3.93
C VAL A 5 -0.85 10.66 -3.95
N THR A 6 0.47 10.61 -3.76
CA THR A 6 1.34 11.79 -3.88
C THR A 6 2.45 11.53 -4.88
N GLY A 7 2.90 12.57 -5.58
CA GLY A 7 3.98 12.45 -6.56
C GLY A 7 5.39 12.50 -5.97
N CYS A 8 5.55 12.87 -4.69
CA CYS A 8 6.85 12.94 -4.02
C CYS A 8 6.72 12.82 -2.49
N HIS A 9 7.85 12.73 -1.79
CA HIS A 9 7.92 12.57 -0.32
C HIS A 9 7.29 13.74 0.49
N ASN A 10 6.94 14.87 -0.12
CA ASN A 10 6.37 16.01 0.60
C ASN A 10 4.92 15.81 1.12
N SER A 11 4.27 14.70 0.76
CA SER A 11 2.97 14.31 1.35
C SER A 11 1.83 15.33 1.18
N CYS A 12 1.75 16.03 0.04
CA CYS A 12 0.66 16.99 -0.21
C CYS A 12 -0.73 16.36 -0.11
N ALA A 13 -0.85 15.07 -0.47
CA ALA A 13 -2.08 14.27 -0.34
C ALA A 13 -2.17 13.50 0.99
N GLN A 14 -1.26 13.72 1.95
CA GLN A 14 -1.29 13.11 3.29
C GLN A 14 -1.24 11.56 3.27
N HIS A 15 -0.30 10.96 2.53
CA HIS A 15 -0.21 9.50 2.36
C HIS A 15 0.06 8.71 3.65
N TYR A 16 0.62 9.35 4.69
CA TYR A 16 0.89 8.70 5.97
C TYR A 16 -0.36 8.45 6.83
N ILE A 17 -1.50 9.06 6.51
CA ILE A 17 -2.74 8.93 7.29
C ILE A 17 -3.90 8.35 6.47
N GLY A 18 -3.61 7.84 5.27
CA GLY A 18 -4.57 7.11 4.46
C GLY A 18 -4.59 5.61 4.79
N ASP A 19 -5.72 4.93 4.54
CA ASP A 19 -5.82 3.48 4.60
C ASP A 19 -4.78 2.83 3.66
N ILE A 20 -4.66 3.38 2.44
CA ILE A 20 -3.60 3.07 1.47
C ILE A 20 -2.92 4.37 1.04
N GLY A 21 -1.60 4.45 1.22
CA GLY A 21 -0.75 5.54 0.78
C GLY A 21 0.14 5.13 -0.40
N LEU A 22 0.24 5.96 -1.42
CA LEU A 22 1.17 5.80 -2.54
C LEU A 22 2.10 7.02 -2.60
N ILE A 23 3.40 6.79 -2.42
CA ILE A 23 4.45 7.82 -2.51
C ILE A 23 5.19 7.67 -3.83
N GLY A 24 5.09 8.65 -4.71
CA GLY A 24 5.84 8.69 -5.96
C GLY A 24 7.36 8.56 -5.72
N ALA A 25 7.97 7.64 -6.46
CA ALA A 25 9.39 7.28 -6.34
C ALA A 25 9.97 6.96 -7.73
N ARG A 26 11.30 7.01 -7.82
CA ARG A 26 12.06 6.50 -8.97
C ARG A 26 12.43 5.05 -8.69
N VAL A 27 11.90 4.13 -9.50
CA VAL A 27 12.10 2.68 -9.37
C VAL A 27 13.21 2.25 -10.31
N ALA A 28 14.28 1.65 -9.78
CA ALA A 28 15.38 1.15 -10.59
C ALA A 28 14.94 -0.06 -11.44
N LEU A 29 15.29 -0.05 -12.72
CA LEU A 29 15.06 -1.17 -13.64
C LEU A 29 16.25 -2.13 -13.71
N ASN A 30 17.47 -1.60 -13.53
CA ASN A 30 18.72 -2.34 -13.64
C ASN A 30 19.80 -1.70 -12.74
N GLU A 31 20.95 -2.37 -12.64
CA GLU A 31 22.13 -1.86 -11.92
C GLU A 31 22.84 -0.72 -12.68
N GLU A 32 22.46 -0.47 -13.93
CA GLU A 32 23.04 0.56 -14.81
C GLU A 32 22.45 1.96 -14.54
N GLY A 33 21.42 2.05 -13.70
CA GLY A 33 20.84 3.30 -13.24
C GLY A 33 19.60 3.77 -14.00
N ASP A 34 19.04 2.94 -14.89
CA ASP A 34 17.76 3.24 -15.53
C ASP A 34 16.64 3.22 -14.49
N THR A 35 15.77 4.23 -14.53
CA THR A 35 14.64 4.33 -13.60
C THR A 35 13.33 4.60 -14.32
N VAL A 36 12.25 4.09 -13.78
CA VAL A 36 10.87 4.41 -14.17
C VAL A 36 10.14 5.06 -13.02
N ASP A 37 9.02 5.72 -13.33
CA ASP A 37 8.13 6.23 -12.31
C ASP A 37 7.41 5.06 -11.62
N GLY A 38 7.26 5.16 -10.30
CA GLY A 38 6.58 4.18 -9.49
C GLY A 38 6.24 4.72 -8.11
N TYR A 39 5.97 3.81 -7.19
CA TYR A 39 5.44 4.12 -5.87
C TYR A 39 6.08 3.27 -4.77
N HIS A 40 6.15 3.83 -3.57
CA HIS A 40 6.15 3.05 -2.34
C HIS A 40 4.72 2.98 -1.81
N LEU A 41 4.24 1.79 -1.47
CA LEU A 41 2.90 1.53 -0.98
C LEU A 41 2.94 1.37 0.53
N LEU A 42 2.13 2.18 1.21
CA LEU A 42 1.96 2.18 2.66
C LEU A 42 0.52 1.79 3.00
N VAL A 43 0.33 1.18 4.16
CA VAL A 43 -0.99 0.75 4.64
C VAL A 43 -1.19 1.06 6.12
N GLY A 44 -2.46 1.11 6.53
CA GLY A 44 -2.80 1.19 7.96
C GLY A 44 -2.73 2.59 8.55
N GLY A 45 -2.60 3.64 7.75
CA GLY A 45 -2.74 5.02 8.23
C GLY A 45 -4.17 5.32 8.68
N GLY A 46 -4.35 6.40 9.43
CA GLY A 46 -5.67 6.88 9.84
C GLY A 46 -5.62 8.23 10.52
N PHE A 47 -6.80 8.84 10.71
CA PHE A 47 -6.96 10.13 11.36
C PHE A 47 -8.14 10.11 12.35
N GLY A 48 -8.24 11.13 13.19
CA GLY A 48 -9.33 11.23 14.18
C GLY A 48 -9.19 10.21 15.29
N THR A 49 -10.27 9.48 15.59
CA THR A 49 -10.30 8.47 16.67
C THR A 49 -9.43 7.25 16.39
N ASP A 50 -9.19 6.94 15.11
CA ASP A 50 -8.39 5.79 14.66
C ASP A 50 -7.02 6.22 14.09
N ALA A 51 -6.47 7.31 14.65
CA ALA A 51 -5.22 7.90 14.21
C ALA A 51 -4.05 6.90 14.29
N ALA A 52 -3.37 6.72 13.16
CA ALA A 52 -2.14 5.97 13.08
C ALA A 52 -1.33 6.44 11.87
N ILE A 53 -0.02 6.21 11.91
CA ILE A 53 0.86 6.43 10.77
C ILE A 53 0.92 5.14 9.96
N ALA A 54 0.77 5.26 8.65
CA ALA A 54 0.86 4.14 7.73
C ALA A 54 2.28 3.56 7.71
N GLU A 55 2.37 2.24 7.61
CA GLU A 55 3.63 1.51 7.48
C GLU A 55 3.87 1.12 6.02
N GLU A 56 5.14 1.14 5.59
CA GLU A 56 5.51 0.72 4.24
C GLU A 56 5.37 -0.79 4.09
N LEU A 57 4.50 -1.20 3.16
CA LEU A 57 4.25 -2.59 2.84
C LEU A 57 5.03 -3.03 1.61
N PHE A 58 5.06 -2.21 0.55
CA PHE A 58 5.82 -2.51 -0.66
C PHE A 58 6.66 -1.31 -1.09
N ARG A 59 7.90 -1.59 -1.46
CA ARG A 59 8.85 -0.60 -1.98
C ARG A 59 9.06 -0.84 -3.47
N ASP A 60 9.39 0.22 -4.18
CA ASP A 60 9.79 0.18 -5.59
C ASP A 60 8.78 -0.49 -6.53
N VAL A 61 7.49 -0.20 -6.34
CA VAL A 61 6.42 -0.71 -7.19
C VAL A 61 6.34 0.12 -8.46
N LYS A 62 6.53 -0.48 -9.64
CA LYS A 62 6.40 0.26 -10.92
C LYS A 62 4.99 0.83 -11.06
N ALA A 63 4.87 1.99 -11.71
CA ALA A 63 3.57 2.63 -11.86
C ALA A 63 2.53 1.76 -12.58
N GLU A 64 2.97 0.92 -13.53
CA GLU A 64 2.10 -0.03 -14.26
C GLU A 64 1.60 -1.19 -13.38
N ASP A 65 2.39 -1.60 -12.38
CA ASP A 65 2.08 -2.71 -11.48
C ASP A 65 1.22 -2.27 -10.28
N ALA A 66 1.23 -0.98 -9.95
CA ALA A 66 0.56 -0.44 -8.76
C ALA A 66 -0.96 -0.72 -8.71
N PRO A 67 -1.75 -0.56 -9.81
CA PRO A 67 -3.17 -0.89 -9.79
C PRO A 67 -3.44 -2.36 -9.46
N VAL A 68 -2.66 -3.28 -10.07
CA VAL A 68 -2.79 -4.73 -9.85
C VAL A 68 -2.44 -5.08 -8.40
N LEU A 69 -1.39 -4.48 -7.85
CA LEU A 69 -0.99 -4.68 -6.46
C LEU A 69 -2.07 -4.20 -5.49
N VAL A 70 -2.66 -3.02 -5.74
CA VAL A 70 -3.76 -2.49 -4.93
C VAL A 70 -4.98 -3.40 -5.01
N GLU A 71 -5.32 -3.91 -6.19
CA GLU A 71 -6.41 -4.87 -6.34
C GLU A 71 -6.19 -6.14 -5.51
N LYS A 72 -5.01 -6.76 -5.62
CA LYS A 72 -4.65 -7.94 -4.82
C LYS A 72 -4.76 -7.67 -3.32
N LEU A 73 -4.30 -6.51 -2.87
CA LEU A 73 -4.40 -6.09 -1.47
C LEU A 73 -5.85 -5.95 -1.01
N LEU A 74 -6.73 -5.40 -1.85
CA LEU A 74 -8.15 -5.29 -1.57
C LEU A 74 -8.85 -6.66 -1.58
N LYS A 75 -8.54 -7.54 -2.54
CA LYS A 75 -9.06 -8.92 -2.57
C LYS A 75 -8.63 -9.71 -1.33
N THR A 76 -7.35 -9.60 -0.95
CA THR A 76 -6.81 -10.16 0.30
C THR A 76 -7.62 -9.71 1.51
N TRP A 77 -7.86 -8.41 1.65
CA TRP A 77 -8.67 -7.87 2.75
C TRP A 77 -10.09 -8.45 2.71
N LEU A 78 -10.76 -8.45 1.56
CA LEU A 78 -12.12 -8.97 1.43
C LEU A 78 -12.23 -10.47 1.77
N GLY A 79 -11.22 -11.27 1.43
CA GLY A 79 -11.19 -12.71 1.68
C GLY A 79 -10.82 -13.10 3.12
N HIS A 80 -10.04 -12.27 3.82
CA HIS A 80 -9.50 -12.60 5.15
C HIS A 80 -10.03 -11.73 6.30
N ARG A 81 -10.85 -10.71 6.01
CA ARG A 81 -11.40 -9.82 7.04
C ARG A 81 -12.43 -10.52 7.92
N ALA A 82 -12.47 -10.14 9.19
CA ALA A 82 -13.61 -10.44 10.04
C ALA A 82 -14.86 -9.66 9.58
N ALA A 83 -16.04 -10.11 9.98
CA ALA A 83 -17.30 -9.45 9.62
C ALA A 83 -17.30 -7.99 10.09
N GLY A 84 -17.40 -7.04 9.15
CA GLY A 84 -17.41 -5.61 9.43
C GLY A 84 -16.03 -4.99 9.74
N GLU A 85 -14.93 -5.75 9.63
CA GLU A 85 -13.58 -5.25 9.91
C GLU A 85 -13.12 -4.22 8.85
N PRO A 86 -12.76 -2.98 9.26
CA PRO A 86 -12.19 -1.98 8.35
C PRO A 86 -10.81 -2.36 7.83
N PHE A 87 -10.43 -1.81 6.67
CA PHE A 87 -9.13 -2.08 6.05
C PHE A 87 -7.94 -1.74 6.96
N ALA A 88 -7.94 -0.57 7.59
CA ALA A 88 -6.89 -0.19 8.53
C ALA A 88 -6.76 -1.17 9.71
N ALA A 89 -7.88 -1.67 10.26
CA ALA A 89 -7.83 -2.64 11.35
C ALA A 89 -7.23 -3.99 10.89
N PHE A 90 -7.64 -4.45 9.71
CA PHE A 90 -7.12 -5.67 9.09
C PHE A 90 -5.60 -5.61 8.87
N THR A 91 -5.10 -4.49 8.31
CA THR A 91 -3.68 -4.33 8.02
C THR A 91 -2.84 -4.14 9.29
N ARG A 92 -3.36 -3.45 10.32
CA ARG A 92 -2.66 -3.22 11.59
C ARG A 92 -2.55 -4.45 12.50
N ARG A 93 -3.41 -5.45 12.34
CA ARG A 93 -3.39 -6.66 13.20
C ARG A 93 -2.41 -7.75 12.74
N MET A 94 -1.70 -7.52 11.65
CA MET A 94 -0.78 -8.47 11.02
C MET A 94 0.60 -7.82 10.93
N ASP A 95 1.67 -8.61 11.04
CA ASP A 95 2.97 -8.11 10.63
C ASP A 95 3.06 -7.98 9.11
N ALA A 96 4.01 -7.16 8.65
CA ALA A 96 4.15 -6.84 7.24
C ALA A 96 4.46 -8.07 6.37
N GLU A 97 5.21 -9.05 6.88
CA GLU A 97 5.57 -10.26 6.13
C GLU A 97 4.38 -11.19 5.94
N GLN A 98 3.53 -11.32 6.97
CA GLN A 98 2.29 -12.07 6.88
C GLN A 98 1.34 -11.43 5.86
N LEU A 99 1.20 -10.10 5.88
CA LEU A 99 0.35 -9.39 4.93
C LEU A 99 0.88 -9.51 3.49
N LYS A 100 2.19 -9.30 3.28
CA LYS A 100 2.83 -9.52 1.96
C LYS A 100 2.60 -10.93 1.45
N SER A 101 2.72 -11.93 2.32
CA SER A 101 2.54 -13.34 1.94
C SER A 101 1.13 -13.63 1.46
N LEU A 102 0.11 -13.06 2.11
CA LEU A 102 -1.28 -13.18 1.64
C LEU A 102 -1.49 -12.48 0.30
N VAL A 103 -1.00 -11.25 0.15
CA VAL A 103 -1.12 -10.49 -1.11
C VAL A 103 -0.42 -11.20 -2.28
N ALA A 104 0.71 -11.85 -2.02
CA ALA A 104 1.45 -12.61 -3.03
C ALA A 104 0.69 -13.88 -3.47
N ALA A 105 -0.11 -14.48 -2.58
CA ALA A 105 -0.94 -15.65 -2.88
C ALA A 105 -2.19 -15.31 -3.69
N GLU A 106 -2.64 -14.04 -3.69
CA GLU A 106 -3.77 -13.61 -4.50
C GLU A 106 -3.42 -13.59 -6.01
N PRO A 107 -4.25 -14.20 -6.87
CA PRO A 107 -4.04 -14.21 -8.31
C PRO A 107 -4.16 -12.80 -8.91
N ALA A 108 -3.34 -12.50 -9.91
CA ALA A 108 -3.57 -11.35 -10.79
C ALA A 108 -4.65 -11.72 -11.80
N GLU A 109 -5.62 -10.84 -12.02
CA GLU A 109 -6.72 -11.02 -12.98
C GLU A 109 -6.65 -9.94 -14.06
#